data_AF-A0A816DQE6-F1
#
_entry.id   AF-A0A816DQE6-F1
#
_cell.length_a   1.000
_cell.length_b   1.000
_cell.length_c   1.000
_cell.angle_alpha   90.00
_cell.angle_beta   90.00
_cell.angle_gamma   90.00
#
_symmetry.space_group_name_H-M   'P 1'
#
loop_
_entity.id
_entity.type
_entity.pdbx_description
1 polymer ?
#
loop_
_entity_poly.entity_id
_entity_poly.type
_entity_poly.pdbx_seq_one_letter_code
_entity_poly.pdbx_strand_id
1 'polypeptide(L)'
;IRRKTRINIIGHSLGGTLPRFSLRFWPDIRSMINHLIAFGPTNRETIMADAACSVVRCPIAVIQQRINSSFLYALNSYKETFPPIKYTNISSEFDELVRPLNSSEINAQCVKNISIQDICRLRIFAEHLAAGIYDYCGYILTMNALNSQSF
;
A
#
# COMPACT_ATOMS: atom_id res chain seq x y z
N ILE A 1 27.68 13.97 15.80
CA ILE A 1 26.20 13.81 15.78
C ILE A 1 25.88 12.50 15.07
N ARG A 2 25.41 11.46 15.79
CA ARG A 2 24.95 10.20 15.15
C ARG A 2 23.76 10.56 14.26
N ARG A 3 23.85 10.39 12.94
CA ARG A 3 22.68 10.44 12.04
C ARG A 3 21.65 9.47 12.63
N LYS A 4 20.45 9.95 12.98
CA LYS A 4 19.34 9.06 13.32
C LYS A 4 19.06 8.22 12.07
N THR A 5 19.33 6.91 12.14
CA THR A 5 19.00 5.99 11.06
C THR A 5 17.48 5.93 10.95
N ARG A 6 16.94 6.45 9.84
CA ARG A 6 15.53 6.30 9.52
C ARG A 6 15.27 4.89 8.99
N ILE A 7 14.09 4.36 9.24
CA ILE A 7 13.70 3.01 8.81
C ILE A 7 12.86 3.07 7.53
N ASN A 8 12.92 1.99 6.75
CA ASN A 8 11.96 1.72 5.68
C ASN A 8 10.90 0.77 6.22
N ILE A 9 9.65 0.96 5.81
CA ILE A 9 8.54 0.06 6.11
C ILE A 9 8.12 -0.60 4.82
N ILE A 10 8.03 -1.93 4.82
CA ILE A 10 7.46 -2.71 3.74
C ILE A 10 6.21 -3.38 4.31
N GLY A 11 5.06 -3.15 3.68
CA GLY A 11 3.80 -3.75 4.08
C GLY A 11 3.09 -4.39 2.90
N HIS A 12 2.20 -5.34 3.19
CA HIS A 12 1.39 -6.02 2.20
C HIS A 12 -0.08 -5.95 2.62
N SER A 13 -0.99 -5.79 1.65
CA SER A 13 -2.43 -5.73 1.88
C SER A 13 -2.79 -4.63 2.89
N LEU A 14 -3.70 -4.91 3.82
CA LEU A 14 -4.00 -4.01 4.94
C LEU A 14 -2.73 -3.58 5.71
N GLY A 15 -1.73 -4.46 5.83
CA GLY A 15 -0.43 -4.14 6.46
C GLY A 15 0.38 -3.07 5.73
N GLY A 16 0.14 -2.84 4.44
CA GLY A 16 0.69 -1.69 3.68
C GLY A 16 -0.09 -0.39 3.94
N THR A 17 -1.35 -0.49 4.33
CA THR A 17 -2.24 0.65 4.61
C THR A 17 -2.04 1.19 6.03
N LEU A 18 -1.93 0.30 7.03
CA LEU A 18 -1.84 0.66 8.44
C LEU A 18 -0.72 1.65 8.79
N PRO A 19 0.49 1.58 8.21
CA PRO A 19 1.53 2.56 8.48
C PRO A 19 1.12 3.99 8.09
N ARG A 20 0.30 4.19 7.05
CA ARG A 20 -0.24 5.52 6.72
C ARG A 20 -1.18 6.03 7.81
N PHE A 21 -1.99 5.16 8.39
CA PHE A 21 -2.84 5.50 9.54
C PHE A 21 -1.96 5.96 10.71
N SER A 22 -0.89 5.22 11.02
CA SER A 22 0.06 5.62 12.06
C SER A 22 0.69 6.99 11.78
N LEU A 23 1.14 7.24 10.55
CA LEU A 23 1.72 8.53 10.15
C LEU A 23 0.72 9.70 10.22
N ARG A 24 -0.57 9.42 10.02
CA ARG A 24 -1.64 10.42 10.13
C ARG A 24 -1.84 10.86 11.58
N PHE A 25 -1.97 9.89 12.50
CA PHE A 25 -2.41 10.13 13.89
C PHE A 25 -1.27 10.23 14.92
N TRP A 26 -0.06 9.75 14.58
CA TRP A 26 1.15 9.89 15.41
C TRP A 26 2.22 10.70 14.66
N PRO A 27 2.18 12.04 14.71
CA PRO A 27 3.09 12.89 13.94
C PRO A 27 4.55 12.81 14.37
N ASP A 28 4.82 12.44 15.61
CA ASP A 28 6.13 12.33 16.23
C ASP A 28 7.01 11.23 15.59
N ILE A 29 6.39 10.15 15.11
CA ILE A 29 7.13 9.04 14.48
C ILE A 29 7.58 9.35 13.05
N ARG A 30 7.04 10.40 12.39
CA ARG A 30 7.31 10.70 10.97
C ARG A 30 8.80 10.89 10.70
N SER A 31 9.52 11.51 11.65
CA SER A 31 10.96 11.77 11.54
C SER A 31 11.81 10.49 11.54
N MET A 32 11.24 9.36 11.96
CA MET A 32 11.88 8.05 12.00
C MET A 32 11.75 7.30 10.67
N ILE A 33 10.83 7.71 9.78
CA ILE A 33 10.51 6.96 8.56
C ILE A 33 11.19 7.60 7.34
N ASN A 34 11.83 6.75 6.54
CA ASN A 34 12.46 7.13 5.28
C ASN A 34 11.53 6.85 4.09
N HIS A 35 11.00 5.63 4.02
CA HIS A 35 10.21 5.15 2.88
C HIS A 35 9.14 4.16 3.35
N LEU A 36 7.91 4.32 2.87
CA LEU A 36 6.83 3.36 2.97
C LEU A 36 6.63 2.69 1.60
N ILE A 37 6.86 1.39 1.52
CA ILE A 37 6.68 0.55 0.34
C ILE A 37 5.52 -0.40 0.64
N ALA A 38 4.50 -0.43 -0.20
CA ALA A 38 3.30 -1.21 0.05
C ALA A 38 2.91 -2.05 -1.17
N PHE A 39 2.62 -3.33 -0.94
CA PHE A 39 2.12 -4.25 -1.95
C PHE A 39 0.63 -4.48 -1.83
N GLY A 40 -0.13 -4.19 -2.88
CA GLY A 40 -1.59 -4.29 -2.90
C GLY A 40 -2.25 -3.66 -1.67
N PRO A 41 -1.86 -2.46 -1.20
CA PRO A 41 -2.53 -1.86 -0.04
C PRO A 41 -3.98 -1.53 -0.37
N THR A 42 -4.88 -1.62 0.61
CA THR A 42 -6.23 -1.02 0.52
C THR A 42 -6.19 0.44 0.96
N ASN A 43 -5.53 1.29 0.17
CA ASN A 43 -5.44 2.72 0.42
C ASN A 43 -6.80 3.42 0.25
N ARG A 44 -7.64 2.84 -0.60
CA ARG A 44 -9.06 3.11 -0.77
C ARG A 44 -9.84 1.82 -0.55
N GLU A 45 -11.15 1.93 -0.69
CA GLU A 45 -12.08 0.82 -0.54
C GLU A 45 -11.84 -0.28 -1.58
N THR A 46 -12.12 -1.53 -1.21
CA THR A 46 -12.18 -2.64 -2.15
C THR A 46 -13.58 -3.24 -2.18
N ILE A 47 -14.12 -3.43 -3.38
CA ILE A 47 -15.42 -4.08 -3.58
C ILE A 47 -15.45 -5.52 -3.06
N MET A 48 -14.27 -6.15 -2.97
CA MET A 48 -14.15 -7.53 -2.49
C MET A 48 -14.35 -7.64 -0.98
N ALA A 49 -14.08 -6.58 -0.22
CA ALA A 49 -14.39 -6.56 1.21
C ALA A 49 -15.91 -6.54 1.45
N ASP A 50 -16.66 -5.78 0.64
CA ASP A 50 -18.13 -5.79 0.68
C ASP A 50 -18.69 -7.17 0.30
N ALA A 51 -18.16 -7.78 -0.76
CA ALA A 51 -18.54 -9.13 -1.17
C ALA A 51 -18.28 -10.15 -0.06
N ALA A 52 -17.08 -10.16 0.52
CA ALA A 52 -16.71 -11.06 1.61
C ALA A 52 -17.62 -10.89 2.84
N CYS A 53 -17.91 -9.65 3.23
CA CYS A 53 -18.77 -9.37 4.38
C CYS A 53 -20.25 -9.72 4.17
N SER A 54 -20.70 -9.99 2.93
CA SER A 54 -22.08 -10.40 2.65
C SER A 54 -22.33 -11.90 2.84
N VAL A 55 -21.28 -12.72 2.83
CA VAL A 55 -21.36 -14.19 2.88
C VAL A 55 -21.01 -14.75 4.24
N VAL A 56 -20.12 -14.10 4.99
CA VAL A 56 -19.61 -14.58 6.28
C VAL A 56 -19.63 -13.50 7.35
N ARG A 57 -19.57 -13.92 8.63
CA ARG A 57 -19.35 -12.98 9.73
C ARG A 57 -18.03 -12.27 9.52
N CYS A 58 -18.12 -10.97 9.23
CA CYS A 58 -16.98 -10.23 8.74
C CYS A 58 -16.04 -9.76 9.88
N PRO A 59 -14.73 -10.04 9.81
CA PRO A 59 -13.76 -9.48 10.74
C PRO A 59 -13.74 -7.95 10.65
N ILE A 60 -13.50 -7.26 11.78
CA ILE A 60 -13.45 -5.79 11.84
C ILE A 60 -12.44 -5.23 10.84
N ALA A 61 -11.28 -5.88 10.68
CA ALA A 61 -10.26 -5.50 9.72
C ALA A 61 -10.77 -5.49 8.26
N VAL A 62 -11.66 -6.40 7.89
CA VAL A 62 -12.26 -6.44 6.55
C VAL A 62 -13.33 -5.36 6.43
N ILE A 63 -14.15 -5.14 7.48
CA ILE A 63 -15.12 -4.05 7.53
C ILE A 63 -14.45 -2.68 7.31
N GLN A 64 -13.26 -2.49 7.85
CA GLN A 64 -12.48 -1.26 7.68
C GLN A 64 -11.99 -1.03 6.25
N GLN A 65 -12.01 -2.03 5.37
CA GLN A 65 -11.57 -1.92 3.97
C GLN A 65 -12.75 -1.77 2.98
N ARG A 66 -13.99 -1.77 3.47
CA ARG A 66 -15.21 -1.65 2.67
C ARG A 66 -15.42 -0.23 2.12
N ILE A 67 -16.31 -0.13 1.13
CA ILE A 67 -16.85 1.15 0.67
C ILE A 67 -17.47 1.91 1.86
N ASN A 68 -17.23 3.22 1.91
CA ASN A 68 -17.72 4.13 2.96
C ASN A 68 -17.26 3.81 4.39
N SER A 69 -16.14 3.08 4.58
CA SER A 69 -15.64 2.82 5.93
C SER A 69 -15.13 4.09 6.61
N SER A 70 -15.47 4.28 7.89
CA SER A 70 -14.95 5.41 8.68
C SER A 70 -13.43 5.38 8.81
N PHE A 71 -12.82 4.19 8.75
CA PHE A 71 -11.37 4.02 8.76
C PHE A 71 -10.72 4.65 7.53
N LEU A 72 -11.22 4.36 6.32
CA LEU A 72 -10.65 4.91 5.08
C LEU A 72 -10.93 6.40 4.92
N TYR A 73 -12.07 6.89 5.41
CA TYR A 73 -12.34 8.32 5.50
C TYR A 73 -11.34 9.03 6.43
N ALA A 74 -11.10 8.48 7.61
CA ALA A 74 -10.14 9.05 8.57
C ALA A 74 -8.71 9.01 8.02
N LEU A 75 -8.32 7.90 7.40
CA LEU A 75 -7.03 7.67 6.76
C LEU A 75 -6.72 8.71 5.68
N ASN A 76 -7.67 8.94 4.77
CA ASN A 76 -7.48 9.80 3.59
C ASN A 76 -7.87 11.27 3.83
N SER A 77 -8.19 11.65 5.06
CA SER A 77 -8.59 13.01 5.41
C SER A 77 -7.44 14.02 5.24
N TYR A 78 -7.73 15.15 4.58
CA TYR A 78 -6.86 16.32 4.35
C TYR A 78 -5.60 16.07 3.50
N LYS A 79 -4.78 15.08 3.85
CA LYS A 79 -3.55 14.72 3.15
C LYS A 79 -3.24 13.24 3.32
N GLU A 80 -2.76 12.64 2.25
CA GLU A 80 -2.42 11.23 2.21
C GLU A 80 -0.95 10.92 2.46
N THR A 81 -0.09 11.94 2.39
CA THR A 81 1.37 11.83 2.51
C THR A 81 1.96 12.92 3.39
N PHE A 82 3.17 12.67 3.89
CA PHE A 82 3.89 13.55 4.80
C PHE A 82 5.37 13.64 4.40
N PRO A 83 5.83 14.78 3.85
CA PRO A 83 7.25 14.99 3.57
C PRO A 83 8.10 14.92 4.86
N PRO A 84 9.36 14.44 4.78
CA PRO A 84 10.09 13.99 3.59
C PRO A 84 10.00 12.46 3.35
N ILE A 85 8.93 11.79 3.79
CA ILE A 85 8.77 10.34 3.62
C ILE A 85 8.50 10.03 2.14
N LYS A 86 9.18 9.01 1.60
CA LYS A 86 8.91 8.48 0.26
C LYS A 86 7.79 7.44 0.32
N TYR A 87 6.96 7.37 -0.71
CA TYR A 87 5.87 6.40 -0.80
C TYR A 87 5.96 5.66 -2.14
N THR A 88 5.88 4.33 -2.08
CA THR A 88 5.79 3.47 -3.26
C THR A 88 4.69 2.44 -3.04
N ASN A 89 3.67 2.44 -3.88
CA ASN A 89 2.66 1.41 -3.93
C ASN A 89 2.92 0.54 -5.15
N ILE A 90 2.97 -0.76 -4.94
CA ILE A 90 3.12 -1.78 -5.97
C ILE A 90 1.82 -2.57 -5.99
N SER A 91 1.11 -2.55 -7.12
CA SER A 91 -0.15 -3.26 -7.32
C SER A 91 -0.03 -4.25 -8.46
N SER A 92 -1.01 -5.14 -8.60
CA SER A 92 -1.08 -6.06 -9.73
C SER A 92 -2.44 -6.01 -10.38
N GLU A 93 -2.47 -5.96 -11.72
CA GLU A 93 -3.70 -6.09 -12.52
C GLU A 93 -4.43 -7.41 -12.25
N PHE A 94 -3.74 -8.42 -11.70
CA PHE A 94 -4.27 -9.73 -11.36
C PHE A 94 -4.61 -9.89 -9.88
N ASP A 95 -4.47 -8.84 -9.06
CA ASP A 95 -4.89 -8.84 -7.66
C ASP A 95 -6.39 -9.13 -7.55
N GLU A 96 -6.79 -10.20 -6.89
CA GLU A 96 -8.18 -10.64 -6.77
C GLU A 96 -8.89 -10.07 -5.53
N LEU A 97 -8.18 -9.40 -4.62
CA LEU A 97 -8.71 -8.93 -3.33
C LEU A 97 -8.80 -7.40 -3.23
N VAL A 98 -7.93 -6.66 -3.92
CA VAL A 98 -7.91 -5.19 -3.89
C VAL A 98 -8.35 -4.66 -5.25
N ARG A 99 -9.67 -4.42 -5.35
CA ARG A 99 -10.33 -4.01 -6.59
C ARG A 99 -11.25 -2.81 -6.38
N PRO A 100 -11.29 -1.86 -7.32
CA PRO A 100 -10.50 -1.76 -8.55
C PRO A 100 -8.99 -1.55 -8.31
N LEU A 101 -8.13 -1.70 -9.34
CA LEU A 101 -6.66 -1.62 -9.20
C LEU A 101 -6.20 -0.33 -8.51
N ASN A 102 -6.83 0.78 -8.86
CA ASN A 102 -6.54 2.10 -8.27
C ASN A 102 -6.91 2.21 -6.79
N SER A 103 -7.54 1.19 -6.20
CA SER A 103 -7.75 1.10 -4.75
C SER A 103 -6.42 1.10 -3.97
N SER A 104 -5.35 0.60 -4.60
CA SER A 104 -4.00 0.65 -4.06
C SER A 104 -3.31 2.01 -4.17
N GLU A 105 -3.82 2.94 -4.96
CA GLU A 105 -3.14 4.19 -5.24
C GLU A 105 -3.27 5.20 -4.09
N ILE A 106 -2.25 6.05 -3.96
CA ILE A 106 -2.33 7.31 -3.21
C ILE A 106 -2.36 8.46 -4.21
N ASN A 107 -3.30 9.39 -4.04
CA ASN A 107 -3.40 10.57 -4.89
C ASN A 107 -2.59 11.74 -4.29
N ALA A 108 -1.28 11.76 -4.55
CA ALA A 108 -0.40 12.88 -4.16
C ALA A 108 0.82 13.01 -5.08
N GLN A 109 1.33 14.24 -5.22
CA GLN A 109 2.32 14.66 -6.23
C GLN A 109 3.74 14.05 -6.08
N CYS A 110 3.97 13.17 -5.11
CA CYS A 110 5.28 12.55 -4.85
C CYS A 110 5.16 11.05 -4.45
N VAL A 111 4.13 10.36 -4.93
CA VAL A 111 3.98 8.91 -4.75
C VAL A 111 4.31 8.18 -6.03
N LYS A 112 5.01 7.05 -5.92
CA LYS A 112 5.18 6.10 -7.01
C LYS A 112 4.10 5.03 -6.89
N ASN A 113 3.02 5.12 -7.66
CA ASN A 113 2.09 4.01 -7.83
C ASN A 113 2.52 3.22 -9.07
N ILE A 114 2.79 1.93 -8.92
CA ILE A 114 3.38 1.08 -9.96
C ILE A 114 2.54 -0.18 -10.08
N SER A 115 2.02 -0.48 -11.28
CA SER A 115 1.51 -1.81 -11.57
C SER A 115 2.67 -2.74 -11.92
N ILE A 116 2.68 -3.97 -11.39
CA ILE A 116 3.66 -4.99 -11.79
C ILE A 116 3.66 -5.16 -13.31
N GLN A 117 2.50 -5.07 -13.95
CA GLN A 117 2.35 -5.27 -15.39
C GLN A 117 2.85 -4.09 -16.24
N ASP A 118 3.03 -2.90 -15.65
CA ASP A 118 3.66 -1.77 -16.35
C ASP A 118 5.15 -2.05 -16.65
N ILE A 119 5.79 -2.85 -15.79
CA ILE A 119 7.22 -3.18 -15.87
C ILE A 119 7.44 -4.61 -16.37
N CYS A 120 6.67 -5.56 -15.83
CA CYS A 120 6.74 -6.98 -16.11
C CYS A 120 5.42 -7.45 -16.73
N ARG A 121 5.14 -6.99 -17.96
CA ARG A 121 3.86 -7.19 -18.66
C ARG A 121 3.35 -8.63 -18.71
N LEU A 122 4.24 -9.62 -18.81
CA LEU A 122 3.88 -11.05 -18.88
C LEU A 122 3.74 -11.72 -17.51
N ARG A 123 3.85 -10.97 -16.42
CA ARG A 123 3.77 -11.50 -15.05
C ARG A 123 2.32 -11.66 -14.61
N ILE A 124 1.62 -12.61 -15.23
CA ILE A 124 0.16 -12.81 -15.04
C ILE A 124 -0.22 -13.59 -13.78
N PHE A 125 0.75 -14.24 -13.13
CA PHE A 125 0.55 -15.01 -11.89
C PHE A 125 0.87 -14.21 -10.62
N ALA A 126 1.10 -12.91 -10.74
CA ALA A 126 1.28 -12.02 -9.61
C ALA A 126 -0.11 -11.65 -9.02
N GLU A 127 -0.84 -12.64 -8.49
CA GLU A 127 -2.08 -12.39 -7.73
C GLU A 127 -1.79 -11.69 -6.39
N HIS A 128 -2.80 -11.36 -5.60
CA HIS A 128 -2.66 -10.51 -4.40
C HIS A 128 -1.49 -10.95 -3.50
N LEU A 129 -1.46 -12.23 -3.13
CA LEU A 129 -0.44 -12.78 -2.24
C LEU A 129 0.91 -12.90 -2.95
N ALA A 130 0.95 -13.49 -4.15
CA ALA A 130 2.17 -13.66 -4.92
C ALA A 130 2.91 -12.33 -5.10
N ALA A 131 2.20 -11.29 -5.54
CA ALA A 131 2.75 -9.98 -5.88
C ALA A 131 3.63 -9.39 -4.77
N GLY A 132 3.21 -9.54 -3.50
CA GLY A 132 3.91 -8.97 -2.35
C GLY A 132 4.81 -9.92 -1.57
N ILE A 133 4.70 -11.24 -1.77
CA ILE A 133 5.37 -12.23 -0.93
C ILE A 133 6.49 -12.99 -1.65
N TYR A 134 6.26 -13.45 -2.88
CA TYR A 134 7.22 -14.33 -3.57
C TYR A 134 7.36 -14.07 -5.07
N ASP A 135 6.71 -13.03 -5.60
CA ASP A 135 6.89 -12.63 -6.99
C ASP A 135 8.28 -12.03 -7.24
N TYR A 136 8.98 -12.53 -8.26
CA TYR A 136 10.30 -12.03 -8.62
C TYR A 136 10.28 -10.56 -9.07
N CYS A 137 9.29 -10.14 -9.84
CA CYS A 137 9.18 -8.74 -10.25
C CYS A 137 8.85 -7.84 -9.06
N GLY A 138 7.94 -8.29 -8.18
CA GLY A 138 7.67 -7.61 -6.90
C GLY A 138 8.93 -7.40 -6.07
N TYR A 139 9.78 -8.43 -5.93
CA TYR A 139 11.08 -8.33 -5.27
C TYR A 139 11.99 -7.27 -5.91
N ILE A 140 12.17 -7.30 -7.23
CA ILE A 140 13.01 -6.32 -7.93
C ILE A 140 12.48 -4.90 -7.75
N LEU A 141 11.15 -4.71 -7.84
CA LEU A 141 10.55 -3.39 -7.65
C LEU A 141 10.79 -2.85 -6.24
N THR A 142 10.74 -3.71 -5.23
CA THR A 142 11.04 -3.35 -3.84
C THR A 142 12.50 -2.99 -3.66
N MET A 143 13.41 -3.79 -4.21
CA MET A 143 14.85 -3.49 -4.12
C MET A 143 15.19 -2.17 -4.79
N ASN A 144 14.58 -1.87 -5.93
CA ASN A 144 14.73 -0.57 -6.60
C ASN A 144 14.19 0.59 -5.75
N ALA A 145 13.03 0.41 -5.10
CA ALA A 145 12.47 1.39 -4.17
C ALA A 145 13.41 1.63 -2.97
N LEU A 146 13.91 0.58 -2.33
CA LEU A 146 14.84 0.66 -1.20
C LEU A 146 16.15 1.37 -1.58
N ASN A 147 16.67 1.09 -2.76
CA ASN A 147 17.89 1.70 -3.27
C ASN A 147 17.67 3.09 -3.90
N SER A 148 16.43 3.60 -3.88
CA SER A 148 16.03 4.88 -4.49
C SER A 148 16.35 5.00 -5.98
N GLN A 149 16.36 3.88 -6.72
CA GLN A 149 16.55 3.87 -8.16
C GLN A 149 15.26 4.35 -8.87
N SER A 150 15.42 4.97 -10.05
CA SER A 150 14.29 5.22 -10.96
C SER A 150 13.82 3.91 -11.57
N PHE A 151 12.51 3.81 -11.80
CA PHE A 151 11.88 2.69 -12.52
C PHE A 151 11.79 3.05 -14.00
#